data_AF-A0A9P6H0F8-F1
#
_entry.id   AF-A0A9P6H0F8-F1
#
_cell.length_a   1.000
_cell.length_b   1.000
_cell.length_c   1.000
_cell.angle_alpha   90.00
_cell.angle_beta   90.00
_cell.angle_gamma   90.00
#
_symmetry.space_group_name_H-M   'P 1'
#
loop_
_entity.id
_entity.type
_entity.pdbx_description
1 polymer ?
#
loop_
_entity_poly.entity_id
_entity_poly.type
_entity_poly.pdbx_seq_one_letter_code
_entity_poly.pdbx_strand_id
1 'polypeptide(L)'
;MELLGGNGLTVEIDESKFVKRKYNRDHHVEGVWVLGMVDRSERKCVKLVIVEDRKKDTLHAMLKSSIKENSVIYTDGWRGNNDLEGYFQSHQTVNISKTQKHKSTSIPLKEHGLVYRHRPEEEL
;
A
#
# COMPACT_ATOMS: atom_id res chain seq x y z
N MET A 1 5.39 -4.54 -18.38
CA MET A 1 4.06 -4.27 -17.75
C MET A 1 3.71 -2.83 -18.02
N GLU A 2 2.42 -2.54 -18.15
CA GLU A 2 1.94 -1.18 -18.36
C GLU A 2 1.98 -0.37 -17.05
N LEU A 3 2.28 0.94 -17.16
CA LEU A 3 2.29 1.86 -16.03
C LEU A 3 0.87 2.30 -15.68
N LEU A 4 0.58 2.38 -14.38
CA LEU A 4 -0.69 2.89 -13.85
C LEU A 4 -0.77 4.41 -13.97
N GLY A 5 -1.99 4.93 -14.00
CA GLY A 5 -2.25 6.36 -14.03
C GLY A 5 -1.84 7.04 -15.34
N GLY A 6 -1.52 8.32 -15.24
CA GLY A 6 -1.34 9.24 -16.35
C GLY A 6 -1.89 10.62 -16.04
N ASN A 7 -1.79 11.52 -17.02
CA ASN A 7 -2.22 12.90 -16.89
C ASN A 7 -3.66 13.02 -16.37
N GLY A 8 -3.83 13.66 -15.21
CA GLY A 8 -5.14 13.84 -14.58
C GLY A 8 -5.78 12.56 -14.01
N LEU A 9 -5.04 11.45 -13.96
CA LEU A 9 -5.50 10.19 -13.39
C LEU A 9 -4.95 9.99 -11.98
N THR A 10 -5.75 9.33 -11.16
CA THR A 10 -5.48 9.12 -9.74
C THR A 10 -5.05 7.69 -9.46
N VAL A 11 -3.98 7.53 -8.67
CA VAL A 11 -3.53 6.23 -8.14
C VAL A 11 -3.50 6.28 -6.61
N GLU A 12 -4.24 5.38 -5.97
CA GLU A 12 -4.19 5.17 -4.51
C GLU A 12 -3.13 4.12 -4.19
N ILE A 13 -2.32 4.37 -3.15
CA ILE A 13 -1.19 3.53 -2.75
C ILE A 13 -1.36 3.14 -1.28
N ASP A 14 -1.14 1.86 -0.97
CA ASP A 14 -1.20 1.33 0.39
C ASP A 14 -0.11 0.27 0.62
N GLU A 15 0.45 0.21 1.83
CA GLU A 15 1.43 -0.81 2.22
C GLU A 15 0.87 -1.76 3.27
N SER A 16 1.00 -3.06 3.03
CA SER A 16 0.41 -4.09 3.90
C SER A 16 1.40 -5.22 4.17
N LYS A 17 1.44 -5.70 5.43
CA LYS A 17 2.24 -6.87 5.82
C LYS A 17 1.34 -8.09 5.96
N PHE A 18 1.60 -9.11 5.14
CA PHE A 18 0.91 -10.39 5.21
C PHE A 18 1.71 -11.34 6.08
N VAL A 19 1.15 -11.72 7.23
CA VAL A 19 1.78 -12.66 8.16
C VAL A 19 0.97 -13.94 8.25
N LYS A 20 1.64 -15.09 8.20
CA LYS A 20 1.04 -16.38 8.54
C LYS A 20 1.12 -16.57 10.05
N ARG A 21 0.01 -16.88 10.71
CA ARG A 21 0.02 -17.27 12.13
C ARG A 21 0.02 -18.79 12.25
N LYS A 22 0.88 -19.33 13.11
CA LYS A 22 0.77 -20.72 13.57
C LYS A 22 -0.23 -20.75 14.74
N TYR A 23 -1.36 -21.46 14.59
CA TYR A 23 -2.38 -21.68 15.63
C TYR A 23 -2.98 -20.42 16.32
N ASN A 24 -2.99 -19.25 15.66
CA ASN A 24 -3.43 -17.97 16.27
C ASN A 24 -2.75 -17.63 17.61
N ARG A 25 -1.63 -18.27 17.95
CA ARG A 25 -0.86 -18.11 19.19
C ARG A 25 0.60 -17.88 18.87
N ASP A 26 1.22 -17.02 19.68
CA ASP A 26 2.63 -16.65 19.76
C ASP A 26 3.60 -17.39 18.83
N HIS A 27 3.84 -16.76 17.68
CA HIS A 27 5.14 -16.67 17.02
C HIS A 27 5.00 -15.67 15.86
N HIS A 28 5.80 -14.59 15.85
CA HIS A 28 5.97 -13.78 14.63
C HIS A 28 6.72 -14.66 13.62
N VAL A 29 6.00 -15.15 12.61
CA VAL A 29 6.61 -15.73 11.43
C VAL A 29 7.01 -14.59 10.51
N GLU A 30 8.10 -14.77 9.75
CA GLU A 30 8.50 -13.84 8.70
C GLU A 30 7.31 -13.57 7.76
N GLY A 31 6.97 -12.29 7.61
CA GLY A 31 5.83 -11.82 6.84
C GLY A 31 6.29 -11.22 5.52
N VAL A 32 5.39 -11.20 4.55
CA VAL A 32 5.65 -10.61 3.23
C VAL A 32 5.09 -9.20 3.20
N TRP A 33 5.91 -8.22 2.82
CA TRP A 33 5.44 -6.88 2.52
C TRP A 33 4.86 -6.83 1.12
N VAL A 34 3.71 -6.18 1.00
CA VAL A 34 3.03 -5.95 -0.28
C VAL A 34 2.71 -4.47 -0.40
N LEU A 35 3.16 -3.89 -1.50
CA LEU A 35 2.77 -2.57 -1.97
C LEU A 35 1.58 -2.72 -2.91
N GLY A 36 0.43 -2.19 -2.51
CA GLY A 36 -0.78 -2.13 -3.31
C GLY A 36 -0.94 -0.78 -4.00
N MET A 37 -1.32 -0.81 -5.28
CA MET A 37 -1.63 0.37 -6.08
C MET A 37 -2.96 0.17 -6.79
N VAL A 38 -3.87 1.13 -6.68
CA VAL A 38 -5.19 1.10 -7.31
C VAL A 38 -5.32 2.31 -8.23
N ASP A 39 -5.38 2.05 -9.53
CA ASP A 39 -5.71 3.05 -10.53
C ASP A 39 -7.22 3.32 -10.49
N ARG A 40 -7.60 4.57 -10.18
CA ARG A 40 -8.98 5.01 -10.01
C ARG A 40 -9.59 5.55 -11.30
N SER A 41 -8.89 5.47 -12.43
CA SER A 41 -9.44 5.75 -13.75
C SER A 41 -10.51 4.74 -14.15
N GLU A 42 -11.15 4.97 -15.30
CA GLU A 42 -12.19 4.08 -15.85
C GLU A 42 -11.72 2.64 -16.06
N ARG A 43 -10.41 2.43 -16.28
CA ARG A 43 -9.80 1.10 -16.41
C ARG A 43 -9.88 0.27 -15.13
N LYS A 44 -9.88 0.93 -13.97
CA LYS A 44 -9.92 0.31 -12.62
C LYS A 44 -8.96 -0.87 -12.46
N CYS A 45 -7.66 -0.58 -12.47
CA CYS A 45 -6.62 -1.59 -12.36
C CYS A 45 -6.04 -1.66 -10.94
N VAL A 46 -5.77 -2.88 -10.45
CA VAL A 46 -5.07 -3.10 -9.17
C VAL A 46 -3.74 -3.79 -9.45
N LYS A 47 -2.66 -3.23 -8.92
CA LYS A 47 -1.33 -3.84 -8.96
C LYS A 47 -0.86 -4.10 -7.53
N LEU A 48 -0.52 -5.35 -7.26
CA LEU A 48 0.06 -5.78 -5.99
C LEU A 48 1.49 -6.21 -6.24
N VAL A 49 2.42 -5.67 -5.46
CA VAL A 49 3.85 -5.96 -5.62
C VAL A 49 4.41 -6.42 -4.29
N ILE A 50 4.96 -7.63 -4.27
CA ILE A 50 5.71 -8.12 -3.12
C ILE A 50 7.05 -7.37 -3.08
N VAL A 51 7.39 -6.82 -1.91
CA VAL A 51 8.65 -6.13 -1.67
C VAL A 51 9.41 -6.79 -0.53
N GLU A 52 10.73 -6.72 -0.57
CA GLU A 52 11.61 -7.33 0.43
C GLU A 52 11.48 -6.63 1.79
N ASP A 53 11.34 -5.31 1.78
CA ASP A 53 11.20 -4.48 2.97
C ASP A 53 10.34 -3.24 2.70
N ARG A 54 9.99 -2.56 3.79
CA ARG A 54 9.21 -1.32 3.76
C ARG A 54 10.06 -0.05 3.70
N LYS A 55 11.35 -0.15 3.37
CA LYS A 55 12.20 1.04 3.36
C LYS A 55 11.70 1.98 2.29
N LYS A 56 11.81 3.28 2.59
CA LYS A 56 11.41 4.35 1.69
C LYS A 56 11.99 4.15 0.28
N ASP A 57 13.27 3.84 0.17
CA ASP A 57 13.95 3.66 -1.11
C ASP A 57 13.37 2.51 -1.93
N THR A 58 13.13 1.36 -1.28
CA THR A 58 12.49 0.19 -1.89
C THR A 58 11.11 0.56 -2.44
N LEU A 59 10.26 1.18 -1.61
CA LEU A 59 8.90 1.55 -1.99
C LEU A 59 8.91 2.60 -3.12
N HIS A 60 9.75 3.62 -3.02
CA HIS A 60 9.84 4.70 -4.02
C HIS A 60 10.34 4.18 -5.37
N ALA A 61 11.30 3.25 -5.39
CA ALA A 61 11.75 2.60 -6.62
C ALA A 61 10.61 1.80 -7.28
N MET A 62 9.80 1.10 -6.48
CA MET A 62 8.65 0.35 -6.99
C MET A 62 7.55 1.28 -7.52
N LEU A 63 7.32 2.43 -6.89
CA LEU A 63 6.34 3.41 -7.37
C LEU A 63 6.77 4.03 -8.70
N LYS A 64 8.02 4.48 -8.82
CA LYS A 64 8.57 5.08 -10.06
C LYS A 64 8.52 4.12 -11.25
N SER A 65 8.72 2.83 -11.00
CA SER A 65 8.65 1.80 -12.05
C SER A 65 7.22 1.32 -12.37
N SER A 66 6.22 1.76 -11.60
CA SER A 66 4.84 1.26 -11.70
C SER A 66 3.80 2.32 -12.06
N ILE A 67 4.10 3.60 -11.86
CA ILE A 67 3.17 4.72 -12.01
C ILE A 67 3.78 5.75 -12.95
N LYS A 68 2.96 6.37 -13.81
CA LYS A 68 3.41 7.48 -14.65
C LYS A 68 3.61 8.75 -13.82
N GLU A 69 4.70 9.48 -14.05
CA GLU A 69 5.08 10.69 -13.31
C GLU A 69 3.99 11.78 -13.33
N ASN A 70 3.19 11.86 -14.40
CA ASN A 70 2.08 12.81 -14.50
C ASN A 70 0.78 12.38 -13.80
N SER A 71 0.86 11.44 -12.85
CA SER A 71 -0.31 10.99 -12.07
C SER A 71 -0.48 11.79 -10.79
N VAL A 72 -1.71 11.84 -10.29
CA VAL A 72 -2.01 12.28 -8.92
C VAL A 72 -2.01 11.06 -8.01
N ILE A 73 -1.17 11.06 -6.98
CA ILE A 73 -1.05 9.93 -6.05
C ILE A 73 -1.67 10.23 -4.69
N TYR A 74 -2.27 9.21 -4.08
CA TYR A 74 -2.83 9.27 -2.73
C TYR A 74 -2.18 8.23 -1.83
N THR A 75 -1.66 8.64 -0.67
CA THR A 75 -1.07 7.74 0.33
C THR A 75 -1.62 8.01 1.73
N ASP A 76 -1.35 7.13 2.68
CA ASP A 76 -1.76 7.24 4.09
C ASP A 76 -0.77 8.04 4.97
N GLY A 77 -0.38 9.25 4.53
CA GLY A 77 0.27 10.26 5.39
C GLY A 77 1.57 9.88 6.12
N TRP A 78 2.20 8.77 5.76
CA TRP A 78 3.47 8.36 6.33
C TRP A 78 4.58 9.34 5.95
N ARG A 79 5.47 9.66 6.90
CA ARG A 79 6.62 10.55 6.65
C ARG A 79 7.54 10.07 5.53
N GLY A 80 7.63 8.75 5.31
CA GLY A 80 8.43 8.20 4.21
C GLY A 80 7.91 8.61 2.82
N ASN A 81 6.65 9.05 2.74
CA ASN A 81 6.00 9.44 1.49
C ASN A 81 6.14 10.94 1.17
N ASN A 82 6.73 11.75 2.05
CA ASN A 82 6.83 13.20 1.87
C ASN A 82 7.58 13.61 0.59
N ASP A 83 8.55 12.80 0.15
CA ASP A 83 9.36 13.13 -1.03
C ASP A 83 8.65 12.79 -2.35
N LEU A 84 7.45 12.18 -2.30
CA LEU A 84 6.74 11.76 -3.50
C LEU A 84 6.22 12.94 -4.34
N GLU A 85 6.07 14.13 -3.74
CA GLU A 85 5.81 15.38 -4.47
C GLU A 85 6.89 15.69 -5.51
N GLY A 86 8.13 15.23 -5.32
CA GLY A 86 9.21 15.41 -6.28
C GLY A 86 9.20 14.43 -7.46
N TYR A 87 8.33 13.41 -7.43
CA TYR A 87 8.30 12.35 -8.44
C TYR A 87 7.01 12.28 -9.25
N PHE A 88 5.92 12.83 -8.70
CA PHE A 88 4.60 12.77 -9.32
C PHE A 88 3.97 14.15 -9.42
N GLN A 89 3.00 14.33 -10.31
CA GLN A 89 2.31 15.60 -10.54
C GLN A 89 1.77 16.22 -9.25
N SER A 90 1.22 15.38 -8.36
CA SER A 90 0.73 15.81 -7.06
C SER A 90 0.67 14.63 -6.10
N HIS A 91 0.96 14.91 -4.83
CA HIS A 91 0.81 13.97 -3.73
C HIS A 91 -0.23 14.47 -2.75
N GLN A 92 -1.19 13.60 -2.44
CA GLN A 92 -2.26 13.87 -1.49
C GLN A 92 -2.21 12.83 -0.38
N THR A 93 -2.45 13.28 0.84
CA THR A 93 -2.53 12.41 2.01
C THR A 93 -3.99 12.18 2.40
N VAL A 94 -4.38 10.92 2.54
CA VAL A 94 -5.69 10.56 3.10
C VAL A 94 -5.56 10.47 4.61
N ASN A 95 -6.31 11.32 5.33
CA ASN A 95 -6.31 11.32 6.79
C ASN A 95 -7.29 10.25 7.32
N ILE A 96 -6.75 9.12 7.80
CA ILE A 96 -7.50 7.95 8.27
C ILE A 96 -8.35 8.23 9.53
N SER A 97 -8.16 9.37 10.20
CA SER A 97 -8.91 9.74 11.41
C SER A 97 -10.42 10.00 11.20
N LYS A 98 -10.88 10.29 9.98
CA LYS A 98 -12.29 10.68 9.72
C LYS A 98 -13.20 9.59 9.16
N THR A 99 -12.67 8.42 8.76
CA THR A 99 -13.46 7.44 7.98
C THR A 99 -13.49 6.02 8.56
N GLN A 100 -12.78 5.71 9.64
CA GLN A 100 -12.85 4.37 10.23
C GLN A 100 -14.05 4.18 11.18
N LYS A 101 -15.22 3.94 10.58
CA LYS A 101 -16.05 2.79 11.03
C LYS A 101 -15.93 1.70 9.96
N HIS A 102 -14.72 1.25 9.68
CA HIS A 102 -14.57 0.00 8.94
C HIS A 102 -14.93 -1.14 9.89
N LYS A 103 -16.14 -1.70 9.74
CA LYS A 103 -16.34 -3.11 10.04
C LYS A 103 -15.24 -3.82 9.27
N SER A 104 -14.32 -4.47 9.97
CA SER A 104 -13.34 -5.35 9.35
C SER A 104 -14.11 -6.34 8.48
N THR A 105 -14.23 -6.07 7.18
CA THR A 105 -14.67 -7.06 6.21
C THR A 105 -13.50 -8.01 6.10
N SER A 106 -13.45 -8.93 7.06
CA SER A 106 -12.61 -10.10 7.00
C SER A 106 -13.11 -10.87 5.77
N ILE A 107 -12.55 -10.59 4.60
CA ILE A 107 -12.42 -11.61 3.55
C ILE A 107 -11.86 -12.84 4.30
N PRO A 108 -12.38 -14.06 4.11
CA PRO A 108 -12.05 -15.20 4.98
C PRO A 108 -10.61 -15.71 4.75
N LEU A 109 -9.60 -14.87 4.96
CA LEU A 109 -8.17 -15.19 5.09
C LEU A 109 -7.90 -16.10 6.30
N LYS A 110 -8.88 -16.22 7.21
CA LYS A 110 -8.82 -17.07 8.41
C LYS A 110 -8.70 -18.55 8.06
N GLU A 111 -9.31 -19.02 6.97
CA GLU A 111 -9.24 -20.44 6.55
C GLU A 111 -7.82 -20.88 6.17
N HIS A 112 -6.98 -19.93 5.74
CA HIS A 112 -5.59 -20.17 5.34
C HIS A 112 -4.55 -19.73 6.40
N GLY A 113 -4.99 -19.28 7.57
CA GLY A 113 -4.11 -18.82 8.65
C GLY A 113 -3.33 -17.54 8.35
N LEU A 114 -3.77 -16.75 7.35
CA LEU A 114 -3.19 -15.44 7.01
C LEU A 114 -3.91 -14.33 7.77
N VAL A 115 -3.14 -13.37 8.28
CA VAL A 115 -3.67 -12.17 8.93
C VAL A 115 -3.21 -10.94 8.18
N TYR A 116 -4.18 -10.11 7.80
CA TYR A 116 -3.95 -8.75 7.33
C TYR A 116 -3.68 -7.85 8.53
N ARG A 117 -2.53 -7.17 8.55
CA ARG A 117 -2.27 -6.09 9.50
C ARG A 117 -2.00 -4.81 8.73
N HIS A 118 -2.86 -3.82 8.97
CA HIS A 118 -2.54 -2.43 8.65
C HIS A 118 -1.32 -2.02 9.49
N ARG A 119 -0.49 -1.12 8.94
CA ARG A 119 0.75 -0.59 9.54
C ARG A 119 0.70 -0.54 11.08
N PRO A 120 1.57 -1.28 11.80
CA PRO A 120 1.86 -1.02 13.21
C PRO A 120 2.79 0.20 13.32
N GLU A 121 2.46 1.16 14.16
CA GLU A 121 3.29 2.36 14.41
C GLU A 121 4.65 2.04 15.06
N GLU A 122 4.81 0.85 15.66
CA GLU A 122 5.92 0.53 16.59
C GLU A 122 7.13 -0.21 15.98
N GLU A 123 7.18 -0.53 14.68
CA GLU A 123 8.32 -1.24 14.07
C GLU A 123 9.36 -0.28 13.43
N LEU A 124 9.79 0.77 14.13
CA LEU A 124 10.79 1.75 13.63
C LEU A 124 12.17 1.13 13.38
#